data_AF-A0A7I8JI82-F1
#
_entry.id   AF-A0A7I8JI82-F1
#
_cell.length_a   1.000
_cell.length_b   1.000
_cell.length_c   1.000
_cell.angle_alpha   90.00
_cell.angle_beta   90.00
_cell.angle_gamma   90.00
#
_symmetry.space_group_name_H-M   'P 1'
#
loop_
_entity.id
_entity.type
_entity.pdbx_description
1 polymer ?
#
loop_
_entity_poly.entity_id
_entity_poly.type
_entity_poly.pdbx_seq_one_letter_code
_entity_poly.pdbx_strand_id
1 'polypeptide(L)'
;MEDNAAALDTVQNAIRALGRGFDVNCDTRLLYCKGVGGSRVIEVDEDHTRDLPVDVRCSQGSTKRVSTAICSFHEMAEYFNRKALLSGNVPLGSFNSAFSHTGSMEIDASATKSLAMDGIFISLCEIQLVKYPFSLQEEVKRAVPLSWDPSSLASFIKNHGTHDVIYVKQQTSSPLSVLDIKNYIRDLGDQRFSDNEVSTAPGPLKLKEKDVTVIFRRQGGDELVQSHRDWTRTVHRIPDVIEMGFYPITCLLDGIPGRTTSFVRSRYTLNELRYFLEFQIPRVWAPVRSDLPGLQRKEPVCPFLQFSMMGEKLYVSQEQVLAGRRPVTGLRLSLEGTKENRLCIQAQHLVSLPRILVPHWDAHIATGAPKWLGPEEQDSRWFEPVKWKNFSHVSTAPVGNNETSIGDLAGAHIVTGAQLGVWNFGAKNVLFMKLLYLKVPGCSVRRSFWDHSSENPPARERGDSSAQSSSSKDAKPGLSRFVDLSEMSKGPQDPPGHWVVTGAKLGVDKKGKITLRVKYSLLNF
;
A
#
# COMPACT_ATOMS: atom_id res chain seq x y z
N MET A 1 -38.09 31.02 -21.25
CA MET A 1 -37.31 30.17 -20.31
C MET A 1 -37.76 28.69 -20.35
N GLU A 2 -38.66 28.28 -21.25
CA GLU A 2 -39.13 26.88 -21.37
C GLU A 2 -38.20 25.94 -22.17
N ASP A 3 -37.18 26.46 -22.87
CA ASP A 3 -36.44 25.71 -23.90
C ASP A 3 -35.19 24.95 -23.44
N ASN A 4 -35.04 24.63 -22.14
CA ASN A 4 -33.83 23.91 -21.73
C ASN A 4 -33.94 23.04 -20.47
N ALA A 5 -34.91 22.12 -20.47
CA ALA A 5 -35.15 21.18 -19.38
C ALA A 5 -33.89 20.37 -18.96
N ALA A 6 -33.05 19.98 -19.93
CA ALA A 6 -31.81 19.24 -19.65
C ALA A 6 -30.77 20.09 -18.89
N ALA A 7 -30.60 21.36 -19.27
CA ALA A 7 -29.70 22.25 -18.55
C ALA A 7 -30.15 22.53 -17.12
N LEU A 8 -31.47 22.70 -16.92
CA LEU A 8 -32.04 22.87 -15.59
C LEU A 8 -31.86 21.62 -14.73
N ASP A 9 -32.06 20.42 -15.31
CA ASP A 9 -31.86 19.16 -14.60
C ASP A 9 -30.40 18.96 -14.18
N THR A 10 -29.43 19.25 -15.05
CA THR A 10 -28.00 19.19 -14.70
C THR A 10 -27.67 20.12 -13.52
N VAL A 11 -28.17 21.35 -13.54
CA VAL A 11 -27.96 22.32 -12.44
C VAL A 11 -28.60 21.82 -11.14
N GLN A 12 -29.84 21.32 -11.19
CA GLN A 12 -30.51 20.76 -10.02
C GLN A 12 -29.76 19.53 -9.47
N ASN A 13 -29.26 18.65 -10.33
CA ASN A 13 -28.49 17.49 -9.93
C ASN A 13 -27.15 17.89 -9.30
N ALA A 14 -26.48 18.93 -9.80
CA ALA A 14 -25.29 19.49 -9.18
C ALA A 14 -25.58 20.10 -7.79
N ILE A 15 -26.69 20.83 -7.61
CA ILE A 15 -27.11 21.37 -6.31
C ILE A 15 -27.40 20.25 -5.30
N ARG A 16 -28.10 19.19 -5.73
CA ARG A 16 -28.38 17.99 -4.91
C ARG A 16 -27.09 17.23 -4.56
N ALA A 17 -26.04 17.37 -5.35
CA ALA A 17 -24.75 16.72 -5.09
C ALA A 17 -23.89 17.44 -4.04
N LEU A 18 -24.11 18.74 -3.83
CA LEU A 18 -23.35 19.52 -2.85
C LEU A 18 -23.48 18.95 -1.43
N GLY A 19 -22.33 18.78 -0.78
CA GLY A 19 -22.26 18.26 0.57
C GLY A 19 -22.45 16.75 0.69
N ARG A 20 -22.50 15.99 -0.42
CA ARG A 20 -22.49 14.52 -0.41
C ARG A 20 -21.06 13.96 -0.35
N GLY A 21 -20.92 12.74 0.13
CA GLY A 21 -19.67 11.99 0.00
C GLY A 21 -19.36 11.69 -1.47
N PHE A 22 -18.08 11.61 -1.85
CA PHE A 22 -17.67 11.35 -3.24
C PHE A 22 -16.46 10.41 -3.30
N ASP A 23 -16.40 9.57 -4.33
CA ASP A 23 -15.27 8.70 -4.60
C ASP A 23 -14.22 9.38 -5.48
N VAL A 24 -13.16 9.92 -4.89
CA VAL A 24 -12.14 10.66 -5.63
C VAL A 24 -11.25 9.79 -6.53
N ASN A 25 -11.36 8.46 -6.41
CA ASN A 25 -10.71 7.51 -7.33
C ASN A 25 -11.50 7.33 -8.64
N CYS A 26 -12.70 7.91 -8.74
CA CYS A 26 -13.50 7.96 -9.95
C CYS A 26 -13.32 9.29 -10.70
N ASP A 27 -13.90 9.41 -11.89
CA ASP A 27 -13.94 10.68 -12.62
C ASP A 27 -14.96 11.66 -12.00
N THR A 28 -15.15 12.83 -12.64
CA THR A 28 -15.94 13.96 -12.13
C THR A 28 -17.46 13.82 -12.27
N ARG A 29 -18.00 12.63 -12.59
CA ARG A 29 -19.46 12.47 -12.76
C ARG A 29 -20.22 12.37 -11.44
N LEU A 30 -21.40 12.98 -11.43
CA LEU A 30 -22.31 13.00 -10.27
C LEU A 30 -22.80 11.61 -9.83
N LEU A 31 -22.75 10.60 -10.70
CA LEU A 31 -23.12 9.23 -10.36
C LEU A 31 -22.23 8.61 -9.27
N TYR A 32 -21.03 9.17 -9.06
CA TYR A 32 -20.10 8.74 -8.01
C TYR A 32 -20.34 9.40 -6.65
N CYS A 33 -21.32 10.30 -6.55
CA CYS A 33 -21.80 10.78 -5.26
C CYS A 33 -22.40 9.63 -4.44
N LYS A 34 -21.95 9.50 -3.19
CA LYS A 34 -22.34 8.45 -2.25
C LYS A 34 -23.67 8.78 -1.56
N GLY A 35 -24.31 7.74 -1.02
CA GLY A 35 -25.60 7.83 -0.32
C GLY A 35 -26.82 7.80 -1.25
N VAL A 36 -28.00 7.59 -0.69
CA VAL A 36 -29.29 7.66 -1.42
C VAL A 36 -29.54 9.10 -1.90
N GLY A 37 -30.27 9.29 -3.00
CA GLY A 37 -30.63 10.63 -3.49
C GLY A 37 -31.23 11.49 -2.38
N GLY A 38 -30.58 12.63 -2.09
CA GLY A 38 -30.96 13.55 -1.00
C GLY A 38 -30.18 13.39 0.31
N SER A 39 -29.44 12.29 0.52
CA SER A 39 -28.59 12.13 1.71
C SER A 39 -27.30 12.97 1.58
N ARG A 40 -27.11 13.93 2.49
CA ARG A 40 -25.93 14.80 2.54
C ARG A 40 -25.08 14.48 3.77
N VAL A 41 -23.77 14.66 3.64
CA VAL A 41 -22.82 14.57 4.76
C VAL A 41 -22.82 15.87 5.58
N ILE A 42 -23.09 16.99 4.90
CA ILE A 42 -23.09 18.34 5.46
C ILE A 42 -24.53 18.87 5.55
N GLU A 43 -24.84 19.61 6.60
CA GLU A 43 -26.11 20.32 6.76
C GLU A 43 -26.21 21.51 5.80
N VAL A 44 -27.22 21.50 4.93
CA VAL A 44 -27.53 22.57 3.98
C VAL A 44 -28.95 23.05 4.28
N ASP A 45 -29.12 24.35 4.48
CA ASP A 45 -30.44 24.95 4.69
C ASP A 45 -31.22 25.03 3.36
N GLU A 46 -32.23 24.17 3.25
CA GLU A 46 -33.17 24.15 2.14
C GLU A 46 -34.43 24.92 2.54
N ASP A 47 -34.34 26.23 2.67
CA ASP A 47 -35.55 27.06 2.76
C ASP A 47 -36.28 27.02 1.39
N HIS A 48 -37.48 26.44 1.37
CA HIS A 48 -38.23 26.13 0.14
C HIS A 48 -38.88 27.36 -0.49
N THR A 49 -38.64 28.56 0.05
CA THR A 49 -39.19 29.83 -0.46
C THR A 49 -38.35 30.47 -1.58
N ARG A 50 -37.20 29.88 -1.94
CA ARG A 50 -36.27 30.42 -2.96
C ARG A 50 -35.95 29.39 -4.05
N ASP A 51 -35.63 29.88 -5.25
CA ASP A 51 -35.21 29.04 -6.39
C ASP A 51 -33.85 28.33 -6.18
N LEU A 52 -33.04 28.80 -5.21
CA LEU A 52 -31.77 28.22 -4.79
C LEU A 52 -31.71 28.12 -3.25
N PRO A 53 -31.09 27.06 -2.67
CA PRO A 53 -30.89 26.97 -1.23
C PRO A 53 -30.07 28.14 -0.70
N VAL A 54 -30.34 28.58 0.54
CA VAL A 54 -29.70 29.76 1.16
C VAL A 54 -28.17 29.62 1.24
N ASP A 55 -27.71 28.39 1.46
CA ASP A 55 -26.30 28.04 1.62
C ASP A 55 -25.56 27.81 0.28
N VAL A 56 -26.23 28.00 -0.87
CA VAL A 56 -25.69 27.72 -2.21
C VAL A 56 -25.53 29.02 -3.00
N ARG A 57 -24.34 29.23 -3.56
CA ARG A 57 -24.07 30.32 -4.50
C ARG A 57 -23.89 29.74 -5.90
N CYS A 58 -24.59 30.33 -6.86
CA CYS A 58 -24.39 30.11 -8.28
C CYS A 58 -23.74 31.36 -8.89
N SER A 59 -22.53 31.23 -9.43
CA SER A 59 -21.83 32.29 -10.16
C SER A 59 -21.81 31.99 -11.65
N GLN A 60 -21.82 33.04 -12.48
CA GLN A 60 -21.73 32.89 -13.93
C GLN A 60 -20.35 32.33 -14.31
N GLY A 61 -20.35 31.31 -15.16
CA GLY A 61 -19.12 30.69 -15.65
C GLY A 61 -18.45 31.51 -16.75
N SER A 62 -17.32 31.00 -17.23
CA SER A 62 -16.54 31.61 -18.32
C SER A 62 -15.93 30.54 -19.21
N THR A 63 -15.71 30.87 -20.48
CA THR A 63 -14.94 30.04 -21.39
C THR A 63 -13.45 30.33 -21.25
N LYS A 64 -12.63 29.28 -21.07
CA LYS A 64 -11.17 29.39 -20.92
C LYS A 64 -10.47 28.31 -21.73
N ARG A 65 -9.46 28.68 -22.52
CA ARG A 65 -8.47 27.73 -23.07
C ARG A 65 -7.36 27.53 -22.05
N VAL A 66 -7.05 26.29 -21.74
CA VAL A 66 -6.06 25.93 -20.74
C VAL A 66 -5.07 24.96 -21.36
N SER A 67 -3.81 25.38 -21.39
CA SER A 67 -2.68 24.56 -21.82
C SER A 67 -1.69 24.43 -20.67
N THR A 68 -1.18 23.23 -20.45
CA THR A 68 -0.14 22.98 -19.44
C THR A 68 1.25 22.97 -20.07
N ALA A 69 2.26 23.24 -19.25
CA ALA A 69 3.61 22.84 -19.59
C ALA A 69 3.70 21.31 -19.73
N ILE A 70 4.82 20.83 -20.28
CA ILE A 70 5.14 19.41 -20.26
C ILE A 70 5.60 19.08 -18.85
N CYS A 71 4.90 18.14 -18.23
CA CYS A 71 5.08 17.80 -16.83
C CYS A 71 5.39 16.31 -16.69
N SER A 72 6.07 15.95 -15.61
CA SER A 72 6.15 14.57 -15.13
C SER A 72 4.78 14.05 -14.68
N PHE A 73 4.69 12.74 -14.47
CA PHE A 73 3.49 12.09 -13.94
C PHE A 73 3.00 12.76 -12.63
N HIS A 74 3.91 13.00 -11.69
CA HIS A 74 3.56 13.56 -10.38
C HIS A 74 3.15 15.02 -10.44
N GLU A 75 3.81 15.84 -11.28
CA GLU A 75 3.46 17.24 -11.45
C GLU A 75 2.08 17.42 -12.10
N MET A 76 1.77 16.58 -13.08
CA MET A 76 0.45 16.57 -13.72
C MET A 76 -0.64 16.05 -12.76
N ALA A 77 -0.35 15.03 -11.96
CA ALA A 77 -1.26 14.58 -10.90
C ALA A 77 -1.52 15.68 -9.87
N GLU A 78 -0.48 16.39 -9.43
CA GLU A 78 -0.63 17.54 -8.52
C GLU A 78 -1.46 18.67 -9.15
N TYR A 79 -1.29 18.93 -10.45
CA TYR A 79 -2.12 19.89 -11.17
C TYR A 79 -3.61 19.54 -11.11
N PHE A 80 -3.97 18.28 -11.35
CA PHE A 80 -5.36 17.80 -11.22
C PHE A 80 -5.85 17.91 -9.78
N ASN A 81 -5.02 17.61 -8.80
CA ASN A 81 -5.37 17.70 -7.39
C ASN A 81 -5.69 19.14 -6.98
N ARG A 82 -4.84 20.10 -7.39
CA ARG A 82 -5.06 21.53 -7.11
C ARG A 82 -6.35 22.03 -7.75
N LYS A 83 -6.67 21.60 -8.98
CA LYS A 83 -7.96 21.90 -9.62
C LYS A 83 -9.15 21.36 -8.83
N ALA A 84 -8.97 20.22 -8.17
CA ALA A 84 -9.99 19.59 -7.34
C ALA A 84 -10.00 20.10 -5.87
N LEU A 85 -9.26 21.18 -5.57
CA LEU A 85 -9.07 21.75 -4.21
C LEU A 85 -8.40 20.79 -3.21
N LEU A 86 -7.62 19.82 -3.72
CA LEU A 86 -6.86 18.85 -2.93
C LEU A 86 -5.36 19.13 -3.01
N SER A 87 -4.63 18.76 -1.95
CA SER A 87 -3.18 18.87 -1.88
C SER A 87 -2.48 17.54 -2.18
N GLY A 88 -1.23 17.60 -2.63
CA GLY A 88 -0.39 16.42 -2.89
C GLY A 88 -0.45 15.94 -4.33
N ASN A 89 0.22 14.83 -4.63
CA ASN A 89 0.47 14.33 -5.99
C ASN A 89 -0.03 12.90 -6.22
N VAL A 90 -0.96 12.43 -5.38
CA VAL A 90 -1.63 11.14 -5.55
C VAL A 90 -2.63 11.27 -6.71
N PRO A 91 -2.58 10.40 -7.72
CA PRO A 91 -3.43 10.53 -8.91
C PRO A 91 -4.89 10.28 -8.58
N LEU A 92 -5.75 11.26 -8.90
CA LEU A 92 -7.21 11.13 -8.82
C LEU A 92 -7.75 10.28 -9.98
N GLY A 93 -8.98 9.79 -9.83
CA GLY A 93 -9.67 9.09 -10.91
C GLY A 93 -9.87 9.95 -12.16
N SER A 94 -10.09 11.25 -11.98
CA SER A 94 -10.15 12.22 -13.09
C SER A 94 -8.84 12.29 -13.87
N PHE A 95 -7.69 12.32 -13.19
CA PHE A 95 -6.36 12.26 -13.80
C PHE A 95 -6.14 10.92 -14.53
N ASN A 96 -6.48 9.80 -13.89
CA ASN A 96 -6.32 8.48 -14.52
C ASN A 96 -7.20 8.32 -15.76
N SER A 97 -8.44 8.80 -15.70
CA SER A 97 -9.40 8.77 -16.81
C SER A 97 -8.91 9.63 -18.00
N ALA A 98 -8.43 10.85 -17.70
CA ALA A 98 -7.86 11.77 -18.67
C ALA A 98 -6.73 11.12 -19.50
N PHE A 99 -5.76 10.49 -18.84
CA PHE A 99 -4.57 9.90 -19.50
C PHE A 99 -4.68 8.39 -19.78
N SER A 100 -5.87 7.80 -19.59
CA SER A 100 -6.11 6.35 -19.75
C SER A 100 -5.17 5.46 -18.93
N HIS A 101 -4.85 5.88 -17.70
CA HIS A 101 -4.11 5.06 -16.75
C HIS A 101 -5.03 4.02 -16.11
N THR A 102 -4.54 2.79 -15.99
CA THR A 102 -5.30 1.63 -15.50
C THR A 102 -4.49 0.74 -14.56
N GLY A 103 -3.18 0.99 -14.41
CA GLY A 103 -2.29 0.26 -13.53
C GLY A 103 -2.20 0.88 -12.14
N SER A 104 -1.26 0.40 -11.34
CA SER A 104 -0.90 1.07 -10.09
C SER A 104 -0.11 2.35 -10.39
N MET A 105 -0.14 3.30 -9.45
CA MET A 105 0.60 4.56 -9.56
C MET A 105 2.08 4.35 -9.90
N GLU A 106 2.74 3.35 -9.31
CA GLU A 106 4.16 3.07 -9.55
C GLU A 106 4.41 2.58 -10.97
N ILE A 107 3.55 1.67 -11.45
CA ILE A 107 3.65 1.12 -12.81
C ILE A 107 3.41 2.26 -13.81
N ASP A 108 2.31 2.98 -13.67
CA ASP A 108 1.94 4.06 -14.59
C ASP A 108 2.93 5.22 -14.57
N ALA A 109 3.46 5.60 -13.41
CA ALA A 109 4.51 6.62 -13.31
C ALA A 109 5.81 6.15 -13.97
N SER A 110 6.24 4.90 -13.75
CA SER A 110 7.47 4.35 -14.35
C SER A 110 7.39 4.22 -15.88
N ALA A 111 6.20 3.97 -16.41
CA ALA A 111 5.95 3.86 -17.84
C ALA A 111 5.78 5.22 -18.55
N THR A 112 5.63 6.32 -17.79
CA THR A 112 5.29 7.63 -18.32
C THR A 112 6.49 8.57 -18.28
N LYS A 113 6.93 9.04 -19.44
CA LYS A 113 8.03 10.00 -19.56
C LYS A 113 7.58 11.41 -19.27
N SER A 114 6.49 11.83 -19.91
CA SER A 114 5.91 13.15 -19.73
C SER A 114 4.46 13.20 -20.19
N LEU A 115 3.71 14.12 -19.59
CA LEU A 115 2.30 14.39 -19.85
C LEU A 115 2.10 15.87 -20.18
N ALA A 116 1.10 16.15 -21.01
CA ALA A 116 0.63 17.50 -21.27
C ALA A 116 -0.83 17.49 -21.75
N MET A 117 -1.51 18.60 -21.53
CA MET A 117 -2.89 18.83 -21.95
C MET A 117 -3.05 20.20 -22.61
N ASP A 118 -3.95 20.27 -23.59
CA ASP A 118 -4.52 21.52 -24.10
C ASP A 118 -6.02 21.30 -24.35
N GLY A 119 -6.84 22.20 -23.84
CA GLY A 119 -8.30 22.03 -23.88
C GLY A 119 -9.06 23.34 -23.64
N ILE A 120 -10.30 23.37 -24.13
CA ILE A 120 -11.23 24.48 -23.93
C ILE A 120 -12.30 24.05 -22.92
N PHE A 121 -12.43 24.84 -21.86
CA PHE A 121 -13.39 24.64 -20.79
C PHE A 121 -14.47 25.72 -20.91
N ILE A 122 -15.70 25.32 -21.22
CA ILE A 122 -16.86 26.21 -21.31
C ILE A 122 -17.68 26.03 -20.02
N SER A 123 -17.38 26.84 -19.01
CA SER A 123 -18.17 26.84 -17.77
C SER A 123 -19.39 27.74 -17.97
N LEU A 124 -20.60 27.19 -17.79
CA LEU A 124 -21.84 27.97 -17.83
C LEU A 124 -22.15 28.62 -16.47
N CYS A 125 -21.93 27.87 -15.40
CA CYS A 125 -22.08 28.33 -14.04
C CYS A 125 -21.18 27.52 -13.10
N GLU A 126 -20.83 28.13 -11.98
CA GLU A 126 -20.13 27.49 -10.86
C GLU A 126 -21.07 27.49 -9.66
N ILE A 127 -21.29 26.32 -9.08
CA ILE A 127 -22.21 26.13 -7.95
C ILE A 127 -21.39 25.67 -6.76
N GLN A 128 -21.42 26.44 -5.68
CA GLN A 128 -20.61 26.19 -4.49
C GLN A 128 -21.40 26.40 -3.20
N LEU A 129 -21.03 25.64 -2.16
CA LEU A 129 -21.52 25.89 -0.80
C LEU A 129 -20.77 27.07 -0.20
N VAL A 130 -21.49 28.04 0.34
CA VAL A 130 -20.92 29.24 0.99
C VAL A 130 -20.96 29.19 2.50
N LYS A 131 -21.64 28.18 3.07
CA LYS A 131 -21.74 27.97 4.51
C LYS A 131 -20.39 27.55 5.10
N TYR A 132 -19.80 28.39 5.96
CA TYR A 132 -18.55 28.06 6.65
C TYR A 132 -18.63 28.47 8.13
N PRO A 133 -18.19 27.62 9.09
CA PRO A 133 -17.67 26.25 8.90
C PRO A 133 -18.76 25.25 8.49
N PHE A 134 -18.40 24.26 7.67
CA PHE A 134 -19.33 23.18 7.30
C PHE A 134 -19.65 22.33 8.53
N SER A 135 -20.94 22.15 8.82
CA SER A 135 -21.40 21.31 9.94
C SER A 135 -21.83 19.94 9.41
N LEU A 136 -21.23 18.87 9.97
CA LEU A 136 -21.66 17.50 9.67
C LEU A 136 -23.08 17.27 10.19
N GLN A 137 -23.90 16.52 9.45
CA GLN A 137 -25.18 16.04 9.95
C GLN A 137 -24.98 15.18 11.21
N GLU A 138 -25.86 15.34 12.20
CA GLU A 138 -25.78 14.59 13.46
C GLU A 138 -25.79 13.06 13.27
N GLU A 139 -26.52 12.57 12.27
CA GLU A 139 -26.55 11.15 11.90
C GLU A 139 -25.17 10.66 11.45
N VAL A 140 -24.44 11.48 10.69
CA VAL A 140 -23.08 11.17 10.27
C VAL A 140 -22.13 11.20 11.45
N LYS A 141 -22.22 12.21 12.34
CA LYS A 141 -21.40 12.27 13.56
C LYS A 141 -21.59 11.03 14.45
N ARG A 142 -22.83 10.56 14.61
CA ARG A 142 -23.15 9.34 15.36
C ARG A 142 -22.71 8.06 14.64
N ALA A 143 -22.68 8.09 13.31
CA ALA A 143 -22.26 6.97 12.48
C ALA A 143 -20.73 6.86 12.33
N VAL A 144 -19.95 7.90 12.68
CA VAL A 144 -18.49 7.83 12.73
C VAL A 144 -18.11 6.80 13.79
N PRO A 145 -17.65 5.61 13.41
CA PRO A 145 -17.33 4.58 14.37
C PRO A 145 -16.00 4.94 15.05
N LEU A 146 -15.82 4.50 16.29
CA LEU A 146 -14.54 4.61 17.01
C LEU A 146 -13.38 3.90 16.26
N SER A 147 -13.72 3.05 15.28
CA SER A 147 -12.82 2.39 14.32
C SER A 147 -13.58 2.03 13.04
N TRP A 148 -13.04 2.33 11.85
CA TRP A 148 -13.69 2.09 10.56
C TRP A 148 -13.90 0.59 10.23
N ASP A 149 -15.14 0.19 9.91
CA ASP A 149 -15.47 -1.16 9.39
C ASP A 149 -15.34 -1.19 7.84
N PRO A 150 -14.46 -2.04 7.27
CA PRO A 150 -14.14 -2.07 5.84
C PRO A 150 -15.24 -2.60 4.90
N SER A 151 -16.35 -3.12 5.43
CA SER A 151 -17.31 -3.96 4.69
C SER A 151 -18.20 -3.19 3.69
N SER A 152 -18.38 -1.88 3.87
CA SER A 152 -19.36 -1.09 3.10
C SER A 152 -18.79 -0.32 1.89
N LEU A 153 -17.48 -0.38 1.65
CA LEU A 153 -16.81 0.49 0.67
C LEU A 153 -16.54 -0.18 -0.70
N ALA A 154 -16.77 -1.50 -0.81
CA ALA A 154 -16.17 -2.33 -1.87
C ALA A 154 -16.99 -2.55 -3.17
N SER A 155 -18.22 -2.04 -3.35
CA SER A 155 -19.13 -2.61 -4.37
C SER A 155 -19.54 -1.74 -5.59
N PHE A 156 -18.91 -0.60 -5.92
CA PHE A 156 -19.57 0.33 -6.85
C PHE A 156 -18.74 0.96 -7.98
N ILE A 157 -17.48 0.57 -8.20
CA ILE A 157 -16.59 1.33 -9.10
C ILE A 157 -16.46 0.63 -10.45
N LYS A 158 -17.35 0.93 -11.42
CA LYS A 158 -17.06 0.71 -12.85
C LYS A 158 -17.84 1.65 -13.79
N ASN A 159 -17.07 2.55 -14.42
CA ASN A 159 -17.07 2.93 -15.85
C ASN A 159 -17.59 4.31 -16.35
N HIS A 160 -16.59 5.08 -16.86
CA HIS A 160 -16.48 6.05 -17.98
C HIS A 160 -17.21 7.40 -18.09
N GLY A 161 -16.49 8.51 -17.86
CA GLY A 161 -16.90 9.90 -18.09
C GLY A 161 -15.99 10.68 -19.06
N THR A 162 -16.33 11.94 -19.30
CA THR A 162 -16.22 12.70 -20.56
C THR A 162 -15.38 14.00 -20.37
N HIS A 163 -14.78 14.69 -21.40
CA HIS A 163 -14.32 16.16 -21.43
C HIS A 163 -13.66 16.56 -22.78
N ASP A 164 -13.85 17.72 -23.46
CA ASP A 164 -13.19 17.99 -24.79
C ASP A 164 -11.73 18.44 -24.72
N VAL A 165 -10.85 17.49 -24.44
CA VAL A 165 -9.45 17.74 -24.17
C VAL A 165 -8.59 16.80 -24.99
N ILE A 166 -7.48 17.34 -25.49
CA ILE A 166 -6.40 16.56 -26.08
C ILE A 166 -5.39 16.27 -24.96
N TYR A 167 -5.28 15.01 -24.55
CA TYR A 167 -4.19 14.55 -23.69
C TYR A 167 -3.12 13.89 -24.53
N VAL A 168 -1.87 14.17 -24.21
CA VAL A 168 -0.74 13.49 -24.82
C VAL A 168 0.05 12.76 -23.74
N LYS A 169 0.22 11.46 -23.94
CA LYS A 169 1.01 10.56 -23.09
C LYS A 169 2.24 10.10 -23.86
N GLN A 170 3.42 10.52 -23.42
CA GLN A 170 4.70 10.03 -23.97
C GLN A 170 5.21 8.87 -23.10
N GLN A 171 5.49 7.71 -23.70
CA GLN A 171 6.16 6.62 -22.99
C GLN A 171 7.67 6.82 -22.91
N THR A 172 8.31 6.17 -21.94
CA THR A 172 9.76 6.24 -21.69
C THR A 172 10.64 5.80 -22.86
N SER A 173 10.13 4.93 -23.73
CA SER A 173 10.81 4.47 -24.94
C SER A 173 10.80 5.48 -26.11
N SER A 174 10.02 6.56 -26.00
CA SER A 174 9.88 7.55 -27.06
C SER A 174 11.16 8.38 -27.29
N PRO A 175 11.66 8.49 -28.55
CA PRO A 175 12.86 9.26 -28.89
C PRO A 175 12.60 10.77 -29.01
N LEU A 176 11.34 11.22 -28.88
CA LEU A 176 10.96 12.63 -29.09
C LEU A 176 11.39 13.53 -27.92
N SER A 177 11.80 14.75 -28.24
CA SER A 177 12.18 15.76 -27.25
C SER A 177 10.94 16.46 -26.67
N VAL A 178 11.15 17.15 -25.54
CA VAL A 178 10.13 18.00 -24.91
C VAL A 178 9.65 19.10 -25.86
N LEU A 179 10.55 19.67 -26.68
CA LEU A 179 10.17 20.73 -27.62
C LEU A 179 9.27 20.21 -28.75
N ASP A 180 9.54 18.99 -29.24
CA ASP A 180 8.74 18.34 -30.29
C ASP A 180 7.29 18.11 -29.81
N ILE A 181 7.13 17.61 -28.57
CA ILE A 181 5.80 17.39 -27.98
C ILE A 181 5.07 18.70 -27.73
N LYS A 182 5.78 19.74 -27.30
CA LYS A 182 5.19 21.06 -27.02
C LYS A 182 4.64 21.71 -28.28
N ASN A 183 5.40 21.65 -29.37
CA ASN A 183 4.96 22.18 -30.66
C ASN A 183 3.80 21.33 -31.19
N TYR A 184 3.90 20.01 -31.09
CA TYR A 184 2.85 19.10 -31.55
C TYR A 184 1.49 19.28 -30.87
N ILE A 185 1.45 19.41 -29.54
CA ILE A 185 0.19 19.63 -28.80
C ILE A 185 -0.44 20.95 -29.19
N ARG A 186 0.38 21.99 -29.38
CA ARG A 186 -0.07 23.32 -29.79
C ARG A 186 -0.69 23.29 -31.18
N ASP A 187 -0.01 22.67 -32.14
CA ASP A 187 -0.49 22.56 -33.52
C ASP A 187 -1.79 21.75 -33.59
N LEU A 188 -1.90 20.65 -32.83
CA LEU A 188 -3.13 19.86 -32.69
C LEU A 188 -4.27 20.66 -32.05
N GLY A 189 -3.98 21.42 -30.99
CA GLY A 189 -4.94 22.28 -30.32
C GLY A 189 -5.45 23.37 -31.27
N ASP A 190 -4.55 24.05 -31.98
CA ASP A 190 -4.89 25.12 -32.92
C ASP A 190 -5.70 24.58 -34.12
N GLN A 191 -5.41 23.38 -34.62
CA GLN A 191 -6.22 22.73 -35.64
C GLN A 191 -7.60 22.29 -35.13
N ARG A 192 -7.68 21.71 -33.92
CA ARG A 192 -8.95 21.20 -33.36
C ARG A 192 -9.88 22.32 -32.93
N PHE A 193 -9.34 23.44 -32.45
CA PHE A 193 -10.10 24.53 -31.83
C PHE A 193 -10.23 25.80 -32.69
N SER A 194 -9.80 25.80 -33.95
CA SER A 194 -9.94 26.94 -34.86
C SER A 194 -11.31 26.99 -35.56
N ASP A 195 -11.75 28.21 -35.92
CA ASP A 195 -13.08 28.51 -36.46
C ASP A 195 -13.27 28.25 -37.97
N ASN A 196 -12.21 27.85 -38.68
CA ASN A 196 -12.21 27.68 -40.14
C ASN A 196 -12.61 26.26 -40.56
N GLU A 197 -13.51 26.18 -41.55
CA GLU A 197 -14.02 24.91 -42.06
C GLU A 197 -12.92 24.04 -42.68
N VAL A 198 -12.95 22.77 -42.28
CA VAL A 198 -12.33 21.57 -42.89
C VAL A 198 -11.15 21.87 -43.82
N SER A 199 -9.95 21.94 -43.26
CA SER A 199 -8.76 21.47 -43.97
C SER A 199 -8.52 20.03 -43.58
N THR A 200 -8.51 19.17 -44.60
CA THR A 200 -8.23 17.74 -44.58
C THR A 200 -7.23 17.38 -43.49
N ALA A 201 -7.63 16.51 -42.56
CA ALA A 201 -6.73 15.91 -41.59
C ALA A 201 -5.45 15.45 -42.32
N PRO A 202 -4.23 15.85 -41.88
CA PRO A 202 -3.08 15.05 -42.24
C PRO A 202 -3.39 13.67 -41.65
N GLY A 203 -3.38 12.62 -42.48
CA GLY A 203 -3.65 11.27 -42.04
C GLY A 203 -2.82 10.91 -40.80
N PRO A 204 -3.23 9.91 -39.99
CA PRO A 204 -2.49 9.48 -38.81
C PRO A 204 -1.10 8.96 -39.24
N LEU A 205 -0.14 9.86 -39.41
CA LEU A 205 1.18 9.54 -39.94
C LEU A 205 2.18 9.55 -38.79
N LYS A 206 2.51 8.31 -38.36
CA LYS A 206 3.75 7.85 -37.68
C LYS A 206 4.06 8.36 -36.26
N LEU A 207 3.09 8.38 -35.34
CA LEU A 207 3.38 8.60 -33.91
C LEU A 207 3.18 7.37 -33.01
N LYS A 208 2.30 6.42 -33.40
CA LYS A 208 2.27 5.08 -32.78
C LYS A 208 3.61 4.37 -32.87
N GLU A 209 4.41 4.66 -33.90
CA GLU A 209 5.78 4.15 -34.09
C GLU A 209 6.83 4.84 -33.20
N LYS A 210 6.47 5.88 -32.44
CA LYS A 210 7.39 6.64 -31.56
C LYS A 210 6.93 6.66 -30.09
N ASP A 211 6.07 5.74 -29.70
CA ASP A 211 5.55 5.55 -28.34
C ASP A 211 4.91 6.80 -27.70
N VAL A 212 4.18 7.57 -28.50
CA VAL A 212 3.35 8.68 -28.01
C VAL A 212 1.88 8.42 -28.33
N THR A 213 1.05 8.52 -27.30
CA THR A 213 -0.41 8.34 -27.39
C THR A 213 -1.09 9.69 -27.29
N VAL A 214 -1.93 10.02 -28.27
CA VAL A 214 -2.82 11.19 -28.24
C VAL A 214 -4.21 10.69 -27.92
N ILE A 215 -4.84 11.27 -26.90
CA ILE A 215 -6.14 10.89 -26.39
C ILE A 215 -7.05 12.10 -26.56
N PHE A 216 -8.10 11.93 -27.34
CA PHE A 216 -9.14 12.93 -27.48
C PHE A 216 -10.31 12.53 -26.60
N ARG A 217 -10.82 13.49 -25.84
CA ARG A 217 -12.01 13.32 -25.01
C ARG A 217 -13.04 14.36 -25.48
N ARG A 218 -14.34 14.27 -25.10
CA ARG A 218 -15.40 15.32 -25.21
C ARG A 218 -16.41 15.16 -24.05
N GLN A 219 -16.97 16.25 -23.47
CA GLN A 219 -18.03 16.23 -22.42
C GLN A 219 -19.00 17.37 -22.51
N GLY A 220 -20.27 17.05 -22.34
CA GLY A 220 -21.34 17.99 -22.53
C GLY A 220 -21.48 18.34 -24.01
N GLY A 221 -22.58 19.00 -24.34
CA GLY A 221 -23.01 19.17 -25.72
C GLY A 221 -23.32 17.83 -26.39
N ASP A 222 -23.61 17.90 -27.68
CA ASP A 222 -23.87 16.74 -28.51
C ASP A 222 -22.54 16.15 -29.03
N GLU A 223 -22.14 15.00 -28.48
CA GLU A 223 -20.87 14.34 -28.83
C GLU A 223 -20.79 13.92 -30.30
N LEU A 224 -21.93 13.80 -31.00
CA LEU A 224 -21.98 13.41 -32.41
C LEU A 224 -21.51 14.53 -33.34
N VAL A 225 -21.55 15.80 -32.87
CA VAL A 225 -21.14 16.97 -33.65
C VAL A 225 -19.62 17.04 -33.74
N GLN A 226 -19.05 16.82 -34.93
CA GLN A 226 -17.60 16.74 -35.12
C GLN A 226 -16.89 18.10 -34.95
N SER A 227 -17.45 19.15 -35.56
CA SER A 227 -16.92 20.53 -35.55
C SER A 227 -16.92 21.11 -34.13
N HIS A 228 -15.77 21.60 -33.65
CA HIS A 228 -15.69 22.24 -32.33
C HIS A 228 -16.63 23.44 -32.23
N ARG A 229 -16.64 24.29 -33.26
CA ARG A 229 -17.50 25.48 -33.33
C ARG A 229 -18.97 25.11 -33.17
N ASP A 230 -19.44 24.11 -33.90
CA ASP A 230 -20.84 23.69 -33.83
C ASP A 230 -21.15 22.94 -32.54
N TRP A 231 -20.19 22.18 -32.03
CA TRP A 231 -20.30 21.53 -30.72
C TRP A 231 -20.44 22.56 -29.59
N THR A 232 -19.68 23.67 -29.58
CA THR A 232 -19.81 24.72 -28.56
C THR A 232 -21.22 25.30 -28.49
N ARG A 233 -21.91 25.38 -29.64
CA ARG A 233 -23.31 25.83 -29.72
C ARG A 233 -24.29 24.82 -29.11
N THR A 234 -23.90 23.58 -28.87
CA THR A 234 -24.76 22.58 -28.21
C THR A 234 -24.57 22.54 -26.69
N VAL A 235 -23.45 23.05 -26.17
CA VAL A 235 -23.10 22.98 -24.74
C VAL A 235 -24.14 23.63 -23.84
N HIS A 236 -24.70 24.77 -24.25
CA HIS A 236 -25.74 25.43 -23.46
C HIS A 236 -27.01 24.58 -23.32
N ARG A 237 -27.31 23.69 -24.28
CA ARG A 237 -28.50 22.83 -24.29
C ARG A 237 -28.31 21.53 -23.51
N ILE A 238 -27.10 21.00 -23.54
CA ILE A 238 -26.77 19.71 -22.93
C ILE A 238 -25.54 19.87 -22.03
N PRO A 239 -25.61 20.69 -20.97
CA PRO A 239 -24.46 20.86 -20.10
C PRO A 239 -24.24 19.62 -19.22
N ASP A 240 -22.98 19.42 -18.82
CA ASP A 240 -22.57 18.37 -17.90
C ASP A 240 -21.53 18.92 -16.91
N VAL A 241 -21.27 18.20 -15.83
CA VAL A 241 -20.32 18.60 -14.78
C VAL A 241 -18.89 18.33 -15.24
N ILE A 242 -18.15 19.40 -15.52
CA ILE A 242 -16.79 19.35 -16.06
C ILE A 242 -15.68 19.46 -15.01
N GLU A 243 -15.96 20.08 -13.86
CA GLU A 243 -15.00 20.28 -12.76
C GLU A 243 -15.72 20.15 -11.40
N MET A 244 -15.01 19.61 -10.40
CA MET A 244 -15.51 19.43 -9.04
C MET A 244 -14.42 19.81 -8.03
N GLY A 245 -14.81 20.54 -6.99
CA GLY A 245 -13.97 20.79 -5.81
C GLY A 245 -14.32 19.82 -4.67
N PHE A 246 -13.31 19.34 -3.96
CA PHE A 246 -13.50 18.43 -2.84
C PHE A 246 -12.97 19.02 -1.54
N TYR A 247 -13.66 18.70 -0.44
CA TYR A 247 -13.22 19.01 0.92
C TYR A 247 -13.03 17.67 1.66
N PRO A 248 -11.81 17.30 2.10
CA PRO A 248 -11.58 16.03 2.75
C PRO A 248 -12.45 15.86 3.99
N ILE A 249 -13.17 14.74 4.10
CA ILE A 249 -14.02 14.46 5.27
C ILE A 249 -13.19 14.46 6.57
N THR A 250 -11.90 14.10 6.49
CA THR A 250 -10.97 14.17 7.62
C THR A 250 -10.79 15.57 8.19
N CYS A 251 -10.96 16.63 7.38
CA CYS A 251 -10.93 18.02 7.84
C CYS A 251 -12.21 18.41 8.59
N LEU A 252 -13.34 17.75 8.32
CA LEU A 252 -14.61 17.96 9.02
C LEU A 252 -14.71 17.19 10.34
N LEU A 253 -13.81 16.21 10.54
CA LEU A 253 -13.75 15.36 11.73
C LEU A 253 -12.72 15.85 12.76
N ASP A 254 -12.07 16.99 12.52
CA ASP A 254 -11.14 17.60 13.48
C ASP A 254 -11.89 17.95 14.78
N GLY A 255 -11.48 17.32 15.89
CA GLY A 255 -12.12 17.44 17.21
C GLY A 255 -12.89 16.20 17.67
N ILE A 256 -13.06 15.17 16.83
CA ILE A 256 -13.73 13.91 17.21
C ILE A 256 -12.68 12.88 17.72
N PRO A 257 -12.86 12.29 18.92
CA PRO A 257 -11.93 11.30 19.48
C PRO A 257 -11.91 9.99 18.67
N GLY A 258 -10.72 9.44 18.38
CA GLY A 258 -10.53 8.16 17.64
C GLY A 258 -9.62 8.21 16.41
N ARG A 259 -8.99 9.36 16.11
CA ARG A 259 -8.12 9.53 14.93
C ARG A 259 -6.81 8.75 15.05
N THR A 260 -6.48 7.92 14.07
CA THR A 260 -5.07 7.60 13.75
C THR A 260 -4.71 8.30 12.44
N THR A 261 -3.65 9.10 12.44
CA THR A 261 -3.22 9.96 11.31
C THR A 261 -2.50 9.19 10.20
N SER A 262 -2.38 7.86 10.33
CA SER A 262 -1.61 6.99 9.44
C SER A 262 -2.37 6.52 8.19
N PHE A 263 -3.71 6.60 8.17
CA PHE A 263 -4.55 6.08 7.07
C PHE A 263 -4.27 6.73 5.70
N VAL A 264 -3.92 8.02 5.67
CA VAL A 264 -3.89 8.82 4.43
C VAL A 264 -2.62 8.57 3.59
N ARG A 265 -1.60 7.89 4.13
CA ARG A 265 -0.31 7.70 3.45
C ARG A 265 -0.12 6.35 2.77
N SER A 266 -1.02 5.39 2.97
CA SER A 266 -0.74 4.02 2.60
C SER A 266 -1.58 3.55 1.40
N ARG A 267 -0.87 3.38 0.27
CA ARG A 267 -1.33 2.91 -1.05
C ARG A 267 -1.75 1.44 -1.03
N TYR A 268 -2.91 1.13 -0.45
CA TYR A 268 -3.48 -0.22 -0.49
C TYR A 268 -4.69 -0.27 -1.42
N THR A 269 -4.82 -1.33 -2.20
CA THR A 269 -6.13 -1.69 -2.77
C THR A 269 -7.13 -1.93 -1.64
N LEU A 270 -8.43 -1.75 -1.87
CA LEU A 270 -9.44 -1.78 -0.79
C LEU A 270 -9.43 -3.11 0.00
N ASN A 271 -9.19 -4.22 -0.68
CA ASN A 271 -9.00 -5.54 -0.05
C ASN A 271 -7.73 -5.60 0.82
N GLU A 272 -6.65 -4.94 0.39
CA GLU A 272 -5.41 -4.87 1.17
C GLU A 272 -5.50 -3.86 2.31
N LEU A 273 -6.33 -2.81 2.19
CA LEU A 273 -6.59 -1.87 3.26
C LEU A 273 -7.28 -2.56 4.43
N ARG A 274 -8.31 -3.38 4.17
CA ARG A 274 -8.96 -4.20 5.20
C ARG A 274 -7.93 -5.02 5.99
N TYR A 275 -7.06 -5.73 5.29
CA TYR A 275 -6.04 -6.55 5.94
C TYR A 275 -4.97 -5.71 6.65
N PHE A 276 -4.54 -4.60 6.07
CA PHE A 276 -3.60 -3.68 6.70
C PHE A 276 -4.13 -3.14 8.03
N LEU A 277 -5.40 -2.70 8.07
CA LEU A 277 -6.02 -2.15 9.28
C LEU A 277 -6.15 -3.18 10.40
N GLU A 278 -6.59 -4.40 10.06
CA GLU A 278 -6.68 -5.51 11.01
C GLU A 278 -5.32 -5.93 11.59
N PHE A 279 -4.23 -5.71 10.85
CA PHE A 279 -2.87 -6.06 11.24
C PHE A 279 -2.08 -4.88 11.85
N GLN A 280 -2.72 -3.74 12.14
CA GLN A 280 -2.15 -2.63 12.94
C GLN A 280 -2.01 -2.93 14.44
N ILE A 281 -1.98 -4.21 14.80
CA ILE A 281 -1.86 -4.66 16.18
C ILE A 281 -0.40 -4.50 16.62
N PRO A 282 -0.13 -4.03 17.85
CA PRO A 282 1.21 -3.99 18.41
C PRO A 282 1.90 -5.35 18.30
N ARG A 283 3.19 -5.31 17.96
CA ARG A 283 4.06 -6.48 17.84
C ARG A 283 4.99 -6.53 19.04
N VAL A 284 5.16 -7.71 19.62
CA VAL A 284 6.11 -7.95 20.71
C VAL A 284 6.97 -9.16 20.40
N TRP A 285 8.18 -9.16 20.93
CA TRP A 285 9.11 -10.29 20.83
C TRP A 285 8.93 -11.22 22.02
N ALA A 286 8.85 -12.53 21.73
CA ALA A 286 8.86 -13.60 22.71
C ALA A 286 10.16 -14.41 22.61
N PRO A 287 10.75 -14.85 23.75
CA PRO A 287 10.37 -14.47 25.11
C PRO A 287 10.65 -12.98 25.38
N VAL A 288 9.80 -12.35 26.20
CA VAL A 288 9.96 -10.93 26.58
C VAL A 288 11.19 -10.82 27.46
N ARG A 289 12.16 -10.00 27.04
CA ARG A 289 13.37 -9.72 27.84
C ARG A 289 12.95 -9.04 29.13
N SER A 290 13.22 -9.69 30.25
CA SER A 290 13.11 -9.08 31.57
C SER A 290 14.47 -8.46 31.89
N ASP A 291 14.62 -7.16 31.72
CA ASP A 291 15.86 -6.45 32.09
C ASP A 291 16.01 -6.28 33.61
N LEU A 292 15.28 -7.09 34.40
CA LEU A 292 15.34 -7.09 35.86
C LEU A 292 16.67 -7.71 36.31
N PRO A 293 17.58 -6.92 36.93
CA PRO A 293 18.83 -7.45 37.45
C PRO A 293 18.53 -8.40 38.61
N GLY A 294 18.78 -9.71 38.44
CA GLY A 294 18.77 -10.66 39.55
C GLY A 294 18.14 -12.03 39.32
N LEU A 295 17.41 -12.26 38.23
CA LEU A 295 16.85 -13.60 37.96
C LEU A 295 17.89 -14.49 37.25
N GLN A 296 18.90 -14.94 38.01
CA GLN A 296 19.80 -16.02 37.60
C GLN A 296 18.98 -17.32 37.45
N ARG A 297 18.41 -17.56 36.26
CA ARG A 297 17.83 -18.87 35.93
C ARG A 297 18.96 -19.91 36.05
N LYS A 298 18.77 -20.96 36.87
CA LYS A 298 19.68 -22.12 36.90
C LYS A 298 19.91 -22.60 35.48
N GLU A 299 21.15 -22.54 35.01
CA GLU A 299 21.46 -22.80 33.61
C GLU A 299 21.21 -24.28 33.29
N PRO A 300 20.32 -24.60 32.33
CA PRO A 300 20.32 -25.93 31.75
C PRO A 300 21.70 -26.20 31.12
N VAL A 301 22.10 -27.47 31.06
CA VAL A 301 23.30 -27.89 30.31
C VAL A 301 23.05 -27.62 28.82
N CYS A 302 23.37 -26.42 28.36
CA CYS A 302 23.19 -26.06 26.96
C CYS A 302 24.21 -26.83 26.12
N PRO A 303 23.80 -27.50 25.03
CA PRO A 303 24.75 -27.97 24.04
C PRO A 303 25.47 -26.77 23.40
N PHE A 304 26.62 -27.01 22.80
CA PHE A 304 27.44 -25.93 22.26
C PHE A 304 27.97 -26.24 20.86
N LEU A 305 28.18 -25.17 20.09
CA LEU A 305 28.96 -25.17 18.88
C LEU A 305 30.37 -24.67 19.21
N GLN A 306 31.36 -25.23 18.53
CA GLN A 306 32.75 -24.86 18.67
C GLN A 306 33.35 -24.57 17.29
N PHE A 307 34.05 -23.44 17.17
CA PHE A 307 34.58 -22.95 15.90
C PHE A 307 36.09 -23.19 15.72
N SER A 308 36.78 -23.72 16.73
CA SER A 308 38.16 -24.19 16.65
C SER A 308 38.51 -25.08 17.84
N MET A 309 39.55 -25.91 17.76
CA MET A 309 39.91 -26.91 18.78
C MET A 309 40.04 -26.33 20.21
N MET A 310 40.62 -25.13 20.34
CA MET A 310 40.72 -24.38 21.61
C MET A 310 39.91 -23.07 21.60
N GLY A 311 38.89 -23.00 20.73
CA GLY A 311 38.08 -21.81 20.54
C GLY A 311 36.96 -21.64 21.55
N GLU A 312 36.38 -20.44 21.57
CA GLU A 312 35.20 -20.10 22.35
C GLU A 312 34.00 -21.00 21.97
N LYS A 313 33.22 -21.39 22.97
CA LYS A 313 32.01 -22.20 22.81
C LYS A 313 30.79 -21.30 22.73
N LEU A 314 29.99 -21.50 21.69
CA LEU A 314 28.68 -20.88 21.53
C LEU A 314 27.62 -21.86 22.01
N TYR A 315 27.08 -21.61 23.20
CA TYR A 315 26.02 -22.40 23.80
C TYR A 315 24.70 -22.14 23.05
N VAL A 316 23.85 -23.15 22.90
CA VAL A 316 22.57 -23.06 22.21
C VAL A 316 21.45 -23.27 23.22
N SER A 317 20.59 -22.26 23.39
CA SER A 317 19.38 -22.38 24.19
C SER A 317 18.37 -23.27 23.49
N GLN A 318 17.87 -24.28 24.19
CA GLN A 318 16.80 -25.17 23.74
C GLN A 318 15.41 -24.73 24.22
N GLU A 319 15.26 -23.51 24.74
CA GLU A 319 13.97 -22.97 25.18
C GLU A 319 12.97 -22.92 24.02
N GLN A 320 11.75 -23.39 24.27
CA GLN A 320 10.66 -23.33 23.29
C GLN A 320 10.00 -21.96 23.34
N VAL A 321 10.03 -21.25 22.21
CA VAL A 321 9.29 -20.00 22.07
C VAL A 321 7.89 -20.31 21.56
N LEU A 322 6.87 -19.93 22.33
CA LEU A 322 5.46 -20.17 22.01
C LEU A 322 4.70 -18.84 21.95
N ALA A 323 4.04 -18.58 20.82
CA ALA A 323 3.15 -17.43 20.61
C ALA A 323 1.67 -17.77 20.83
N GLY A 324 1.32 -19.06 20.98
CA GLY A 324 -0.06 -19.53 21.06
C GLY A 324 -0.83 -19.27 19.77
N ARG A 325 -2.14 -18.94 19.87
CA ARG A 325 -2.99 -18.56 18.73
C ARG A 325 -2.78 -17.10 18.34
N ARG A 326 -1.54 -16.71 18.07
CA ARG A 326 -1.16 -15.36 17.64
C ARG A 326 -0.25 -15.46 16.43
N PRO A 327 -0.53 -14.71 15.35
CA PRO A 327 0.30 -14.79 14.16
C PRO A 327 1.72 -14.32 14.46
N VAL A 328 2.70 -15.16 14.13
CA VAL A 328 4.11 -14.76 14.13
C VAL A 328 4.37 -13.96 12.86
N THR A 329 4.98 -12.79 13.00
CA THR A 329 5.28 -11.82 11.93
C THR A 329 6.78 -11.63 11.69
N GLY A 330 7.62 -12.27 12.52
CA GLY A 330 9.07 -12.20 12.39
C GLY A 330 9.79 -13.19 13.29
N LEU A 331 11.05 -13.46 12.95
CA LEU A 331 11.97 -14.29 13.73
C LEU A 331 13.35 -13.62 13.74
N ARG A 332 14.10 -13.76 14.84
CA ARG A 332 15.50 -13.31 14.90
C ARG A 332 16.34 -14.23 15.77
N LEU A 333 17.65 -14.25 15.50
CA LEU A 333 18.64 -14.85 16.39
C LEU A 333 19.18 -13.79 17.34
N SER A 334 19.42 -14.16 18.59
CA SER A 334 20.05 -13.27 19.56
C SER A 334 21.09 -14.01 20.40
N LEU A 335 22.04 -13.23 20.93
CA LEU A 335 23.02 -13.70 21.91
C LEU A 335 22.60 -13.22 23.30
N GLU A 336 22.67 -14.12 24.27
CA GLU A 336 22.33 -13.90 25.68
C GLU A 336 23.50 -14.23 26.61
N GLY A 337 23.37 -13.80 27.86
CA GLY A 337 24.37 -13.99 28.90
C GLY A 337 25.40 -12.86 28.95
N THR A 338 26.09 -12.76 30.09
CA THR A 338 27.11 -11.71 30.32
C THR A 338 28.28 -11.77 29.35
N LYS A 339 28.51 -12.93 28.73
CA LYS A 339 29.55 -13.16 27.72
C LYS A 339 29.02 -13.16 26.28
N GLU A 340 27.72 -12.90 26.09
CA GLU A 340 27.04 -13.00 24.78
C GLU A 340 27.35 -14.32 24.05
N ASN A 341 27.43 -15.41 24.78
CA ASN A 341 27.86 -16.72 24.28
C ASN A 341 26.73 -17.75 24.22
N ARG A 342 25.48 -17.32 24.43
CA ARG A 342 24.29 -18.17 24.34
C ARG A 342 23.42 -17.74 23.16
N LEU A 343 23.38 -18.56 22.12
CA LEU A 343 22.49 -18.42 20.99
C LEU A 343 21.06 -18.79 21.38
N CYS A 344 20.11 -17.92 21.06
CA CYS A 344 18.68 -18.14 21.22
C CYS A 344 17.93 -17.67 19.98
N ILE A 345 16.69 -18.14 19.84
CA ILE A 345 15.74 -17.69 18.82
C ILE A 345 14.63 -16.90 19.50
N GLN A 346 14.16 -15.85 18.84
CA GLN A 346 13.02 -15.06 19.30
C GLN A 346 11.99 -14.96 18.18
N ALA A 347 10.71 -14.91 18.55
CA ALA A 347 9.60 -14.78 17.63
C ALA A 347 8.83 -13.50 17.89
N GLN A 348 8.63 -12.69 16.85
CA GLN A 348 7.76 -11.52 16.92
C GLN A 348 6.35 -11.96 16.59
N HIS A 349 5.40 -11.64 17.45
CA HIS A 349 3.99 -11.95 17.23
C HIS A 349 3.10 -10.76 17.55
N LEU A 350 1.87 -10.79 17.04
CA LEU A 350 0.84 -9.80 17.40
C LEU A 350 0.42 -9.96 18.88
N VAL A 351 0.17 -8.85 19.57
CA VAL A 351 -0.27 -8.85 20.99
C VAL A 351 -1.72 -9.33 21.14
N SER A 352 -2.50 -9.32 20.08
CA SER A 352 -3.86 -9.88 20.04
C SER A 352 -4.12 -10.54 18.68
N LEU A 353 -5.14 -11.40 18.63
CA LEU A 353 -5.60 -12.02 17.40
C LEU A 353 -6.32 -10.96 16.54
N PRO A 354 -5.97 -10.78 15.24
CA PRO A 354 -6.73 -9.93 14.32
C PRO A 354 -8.21 -10.33 14.26
N ARG A 355 -9.13 -9.36 14.16
CA ARG A 355 -10.57 -9.67 14.19
C ARG A 355 -10.97 -10.53 13.00
N ILE A 356 -10.31 -10.33 11.86
CA ILE A 356 -10.51 -11.17 10.67
C ILE A 356 -10.16 -12.65 10.89
N LEU A 357 -9.26 -12.95 11.83
CA LEU A 357 -8.88 -14.33 12.18
C LEU A 357 -9.74 -14.93 13.30
N VAL A 358 -10.54 -14.13 14.02
CA VAL A 358 -11.39 -14.62 15.12
C VAL A 358 -12.34 -15.73 14.67
N PRO A 359 -13.09 -15.60 13.55
CA PRO A 359 -14.00 -16.67 13.10
C PRO A 359 -13.29 -17.99 12.78
N HIS A 360 -11.99 -17.94 12.48
CA HIS A 360 -11.19 -19.06 11.99
C HIS A 360 -10.26 -19.65 13.07
N TRP A 361 -9.88 -18.84 14.07
CA TRP A 361 -8.74 -19.15 14.93
C TRP A 361 -8.92 -18.70 16.39
N ASP A 362 -10.11 -18.23 16.78
CA ASP A 362 -10.43 -17.99 18.18
C ASP A 362 -10.39 -19.27 19.01
N ALA A 363 -10.23 -19.16 20.34
CA ALA A 363 -10.03 -20.28 21.27
C ALA A 363 -11.08 -21.40 21.12
N HIS A 364 -12.32 -21.06 20.80
CA HIS A 364 -13.44 -21.99 20.66
C HIS A 364 -13.44 -22.76 19.33
N ILE A 365 -12.65 -22.31 18.34
CA ILE A 365 -12.54 -23.00 17.05
C ILE A 365 -11.64 -24.21 17.20
N ALA A 366 -12.15 -25.38 16.78
CA ALA A 366 -11.41 -26.63 16.78
C ALA A 366 -10.30 -26.58 15.72
N THR A 367 -9.10 -26.21 16.16
CA THR A 367 -7.86 -26.36 15.40
C THR A 367 -7.22 -27.70 15.74
N GLY A 368 -6.68 -28.42 14.76
CA GLY A 368 -5.87 -29.62 15.06
C GLY A 368 -4.72 -29.32 16.02
N ALA A 369 -4.14 -30.36 16.62
CA ALA A 369 -3.04 -30.21 17.57
C ALA A 369 -1.83 -29.49 16.93
N PRO A 370 -1.16 -28.57 17.66
CA PRO A 370 0.09 -27.97 17.19
C PRO A 370 1.13 -29.04 16.83
N LYS A 371 1.78 -28.89 15.67
CA LYS A 371 2.78 -29.84 15.16
C LYS A 371 4.16 -29.19 15.12
N TRP A 372 5.13 -29.77 15.83
CA TRP A 372 6.54 -29.39 15.68
C TRP A 372 7.11 -30.03 14.41
N LEU A 373 7.57 -29.19 13.49
CA LEU A 373 8.27 -29.60 12.27
C LEU A 373 9.73 -29.15 12.33
N GLY A 374 10.63 -29.95 11.76
CA GLY A 374 12.05 -29.67 11.71
C GLY A 374 12.78 -30.57 10.73
N PRO A 375 14.08 -30.35 10.53
CA PRO A 375 14.90 -31.20 9.67
C PRO A 375 15.01 -32.62 10.22
N GLU A 376 15.19 -33.58 9.31
CA GLU A 376 15.52 -34.96 9.64
C GLU A 376 17.01 -35.10 9.97
N GLU A 377 17.32 -35.77 11.08
CA GLU A 377 18.69 -35.92 11.60
C GLU A 377 19.63 -36.69 10.67
N GLN A 378 19.07 -37.52 9.76
CA GLN A 378 19.81 -38.37 8.84
C GLN A 378 20.09 -37.71 7.47
N ASP A 379 19.45 -36.59 7.12
CA ASP A 379 19.66 -35.95 5.81
C ASP A 379 20.87 -35.00 5.83
N SER A 380 22.06 -35.59 5.78
CA SER A 380 23.33 -34.85 5.82
C SER A 380 23.58 -33.94 4.61
N ARG A 381 22.75 -34.01 3.56
CA ARG A 381 22.86 -33.14 2.37
C ARG A 381 22.65 -31.67 2.70
N TRP A 382 21.94 -31.39 3.79
CA TRP A 382 21.66 -30.03 4.26
C TRP A 382 22.66 -29.54 5.32
N PHE A 383 23.72 -30.29 5.62
CA PHE A 383 24.66 -29.91 6.67
C PHE A 383 25.78 -29.06 6.09
N GLU A 384 25.69 -27.75 6.33
CA GLU A 384 26.71 -26.80 5.89
C GLU A 384 27.68 -26.51 7.04
N PRO A 385 29.01 -26.60 6.80
CA PRO A 385 29.99 -26.27 7.81
C PRO A 385 30.00 -24.77 8.11
N VAL A 386 30.09 -24.40 9.39
CA VAL A 386 30.36 -23.03 9.81
C VAL A 386 31.87 -22.73 9.67
N LYS A 387 32.34 -21.50 9.96
CA LYS A 387 33.79 -21.20 10.00
C LYS A 387 34.57 -22.35 10.68
N TRP A 388 35.61 -22.84 9.99
CA TRP A 388 36.38 -24.06 10.29
C TRP A 388 35.58 -25.37 10.18
N LYS A 389 35.74 -26.02 9.02
CA LYS A 389 34.88 -27.11 8.49
C LYS A 389 34.74 -28.38 9.34
N ASN A 390 35.50 -28.53 10.42
CA ASN A 390 35.67 -29.83 11.07
C ASN A 390 34.79 -30.04 12.31
N PHE A 391 34.26 -28.99 12.94
CA PHE A 391 33.68 -29.10 14.29
C PHE A 391 32.19 -28.78 14.38
N SER A 392 31.72 -27.74 13.68
CA SER A 392 30.33 -27.28 13.78
C SER A 392 29.69 -27.09 12.41
N HIS A 393 28.47 -27.58 12.27
CA HIS A 393 27.66 -27.46 11.07
C HIS A 393 26.29 -26.87 11.41
N VAL A 394 25.57 -26.41 10.39
CA VAL A 394 24.19 -25.91 10.47
C VAL A 394 23.36 -26.71 9.48
N SER A 395 22.21 -27.21 9.92
CA SER A 395 21.21 -27.77 9.03
C SER A 395 20.49 -26.63 8.29
N THR A 396 20.68 -26.56 6.98
CA THR A 396 20.10 -25.54 6.09
C THR A 396 18.80 -25.98 5.42
N ALA A 397 18.26 -27.13 5.84
CA ALA A 397 17.00 -27.65 5.34
C ALA A 397 15.86 -26.67 5.65
N PRO A 398 14.99 -26.38 4.66
CA PRO A 398 13.86 -25.52 4.88
C PRO A 398 12.84 -26.16 5.81
N VAL A 399 12.47 -25.46 6.89
CA VAL A 399 11.40 -25.89 7.79
C VAL A 399 10.11 -25.22 7.32
N GLY A 400 9.35 -25.95 6.51
CA GLY A 400 8.04 -25.56 5.97
C GLY A 400 7.02 -26.67 6.17
N ASN A 401 5.73 -26.35 6.16
CA ASN A 401 4.70 -27.38 6.06
C ASN A 401 4.44 -27.72 4.57
N ASN A 402 4.62 -28.99 4.19
CA ASN A 402 4.38 -29.47 2.82
C ASN A 402 2.89 -29.62 2.50
N GLU A 403 2.01 -29.67 3.51
CA GLU A 403 0.55 -29.74 3.33
C GLU A 403 -0.05 -28.39 2.91
N THR A 404 0.66 -27.27 3.05
CA THR A 404 0.21 -25.95 2.59
C THR A 404 0.51 -25.73 1.11
N SER A 405 -0.33 -26.24 0.23
CA SER A 405 -0.31 -25.84 -1.19
C SER A 405 -1.06 -24.51 -1.39
N ILE A 406 -0.57 -23.68 -2.31
CA ILE A 406 -1.17 -22.37 -2.62
C ILE A 406 -2.58 -22.62 -3.17
N GLY A 407 -3.59 -21.99 -2.57
CA GLY A 407 -5.00 -22.12 -2.97
C GLY A 407 -5.76 -23.31 -2.36
N ASP A 408 -5.14 -24.12 -1.50
CA ASP A 408 -5.85 -25.22 -0.82
C ASP A 408 -6.82 -24.67 0.25
N LEU A 409 -8.09 -25.04 0.12
CA LEU A 409 -9.19 -24.65 1.01
C LEU A 409 -9.20 -25.47 2.31
N ALA A 410 -8.36 -26.51 2.42
CA ALA A 410 -8.29 -27.36 3.61
C ALA A 410 -7.80 -26.60 4.87
N GLY A 411 -7.18 -25.42 4.73
CA GLY A 411 -6.71 -24.56 5.82
C GLY A 411 -5.22 -24.27 5.78
N ALA A 412 -4.82 -23.05 6.16
CA ALA A 412 -3.43 -22.61 6.15
C ALA A 412 -2.71 -23.02 7.44
N HIS A 413 -1.49 -23.52 7.34
CA HIS A 413 -0.63 -23.76 8.50
C HIS A 413 0.35 -22.60 8.66
N ILE A 414 0.32 -21.97 9.84
CA ILE A 414 1.18 -20.84 10.16
C ILE A 414 2.08 -21.16 11.36
N VAL A 415 3.22 -20.47 11.42
CA VAL A 415 4.18 -20.62 12.52
C VAL A 415 3.66 -19.90 13.75
N THR A 416 3.69 -20.60 14.89
CA THR A 416 3.28 -20.13 16.21
C THR A 416 4.36 -20.31 17.27
N GLY A 417 5.51 -20.85 16.89
CA GLY A 417 6.62 -21.06 17.81
C GLY A 417 7.88 -21.51 17.10
N ALA A 418 8.99 -21.44 17.82
CA ALA A 418 10.30 -21.79 17.30
C ALA A 418 11.20 -22.34 18.42
N GLN A 419 12.13 -23.22 18.07
CA GLN A 419 13.10 -23.81 18.98
C GLN A 419 14.41 -24.10 18.25
N LEU A 420 15.54 -23.87 18.92
CA LEU A 420 16.85 -24.32 18.43
C LEU A 420 17.26 -25.61 19.11
N GLY A 421 18.07 -26.41 18.44
CA GLY A 421 18.66 -27.62 18.99
C GLY A 421 20.00 -27.93 18.37
N VAL A 422 20.71 -28.89 18.96
CA VAL A 422 22.02 -29.34 18.48
C VAL A 422 22.02 -30.86 18.47
N TRP A 423 22.29 -31.45 17.31
CA TRP A 423 22.61 -32.87 17.19
C TRP A 423 24.10 -33.07 17.43
N ASN A 424 24.45 -34.15 18.13
CA ASN A 424 25.82 -34.49 18.46
C ASN A 424 26.19 -35.81 17.76
N PHE A 425 27.12 -35.73 16.81
CA PHE A 425 27.66 -36.87 16.07
C PHE A 425 29.12 -37.17 16.48
N GLY A 426 29.44 -36.99 17.76
CA GLY A 426 30.78 -37.20 18.34
C GLY A 426 31.73 -36.04 18.02
N ALA A 427 32.37 -36.07 16.84
CA ALA A 427 33.32 -35.05 16.42
C ALA A 427 32.66 -33.82 15.78
N LYS A 428 31.37 -33.89 15.48
CA LYS A 428 30.61 -32.85 14.79
C LYS A 428 29.32 -32.52 15.54
N ASN A 429 29.11 -31.25 15.83
CA ASN A 429 27.84 -30.73 16.32
C ASN A 429 27.09 -30.03 15.20
N VAL A 430 25.79 -30.31 15.06
CA VAL A 430 24.95 -29.73 14.01
C VAL A 430 23.82 -28.91 14.63
N LEU A 431 23.82 -27.59 14.40
CA LEU A 431 22.72 -26.72 14.80
C LEU A 431 21.52 -26.95 13.89
N PHE A 432 20.34 -27.12 14.48
CA PHE A 432 19.08 -27.20 13.75
C PHE A 432 18.02 -26.30 14.40
N MET A 433 16.95 -26.05 13.64
CA MET A 433 15.79 -25.29 14.08
C MET A 433 14.52 -26.11 13.87
N LYS A 434 13.59 -26.02 14.82
CA LYS A 434 12.22 -26.54 14.71
C LYS A 434 11.24 -25.38 14.78
N LEU A 435 10.14 -25.49 14.05
CA LEU A 435 9.04 -24.54 14.06
C LEU A 435 7.76 -25.24 14.49
N LEU A 436 6.96 -24.57 15.31
CA LEU A 436 5.65 -25.04 15.72
C LEU A 436 4.60 -24.51 14.76
N TYR A 437 3.87 -25.41 14.11
CA TYR A 437 2.80 -25.07 13.19
C TYR A 437 1.44 -25.29 13.84
N LEU A 438 0.53 -24.36 13.58
CA LEU A 438 -0.88 -24.51 13.91
C LEU A 438 -1.73 -24.22 12.67
N LYS A 439 -2.79 -25.01 12.51
CA LYS A 439 -3.73 -24.89 11.39
C LYS A 439 -4.72 -23.76 11.66
N VAL A 440 -4.99 -22.97 10.63
CA VAL A 440 -6.03 -21.94 10.55
C VAL A 440 -7.08 -22.41 9.53
N PRO A 441 -8.19 -23.02 9.98
CA PRO A 441 -9.29 -23.47 9.12
C PRO A 441 -9.89 -22.35 8.27
N GLY A 442 -10.35 -22.68 7.06
CA GLY A 442 -11.05 -21.73 6.18
C GLY A 442 -10.14 -20.72 5.49
N CYS A 443 -8.89 -20.56 5.92
CA CYS A 443 -7.93 -19.69 5.26
C CYS A 443 -7.03 -20.47 4.29
N SER A 444 -6.58 -19.84 3.21
CA SER A 444 -5.62 -20.42 2.26
C SER A 444 -4.42 -19.51 2.03
N VAL A 445 -3.28 -20.05 1.62
CA VAL A 445 -2.11 -19.23 1.29
C VAL A 445 -2.31 -18.63 -0.10
N ARG A 446 -2.40 -17.31 -0.19
CA ARG A 446 -2.55 -16.55 -1.43
C ARG A 446 -1.23 -16.38 -2.18
N ARG A 447 -0.20 -15.99 -1.44
CA ARG A 447 1.15 -15.76 -1.97
C ARG A 447 2.16 -16.05 -0.87
N SER A 448 3.31 -16.59 -1.23
CA SER A 448 4.43 -16.75 -0.32
C SER A 448 5.74 -16.30 -0.98
N PHE A 449 6.69 -15.85 -0.18
CA PHE A 449 8.02 -15.52 -0.64
C PHE A 449 9.05 -15.71 0.48
N TRP A 450 10.30 -15.95 0.09
CA TRP A 450 11.43 -15.98 1.01
C TRP A 450 12.06 -14.60 1.08
N ASP A 451 12.36 -14.14 2.28
CA ASP A 451 13.08 -12.90 2.44
C ASP A 451 14.56 -13.09 2.05
N HIS A 452 14.99 -12.34 1.05
CA HIS A 452 16.36 -12.37 0.52
C HIS A 452 17.13 -11.20 1.12
N SER A 453 17.40 -11.22 2.42
CA SER A 453 18.34 -10.27 3.02
C SER A 453 19.79 -10.68 2.67
N SER A 454 20.22 -10.37 1.46
CA SER A 454 21.63 -10.21 1.12
C SER A 454 21.72 -9.34 -0.13
N GLU A 455 22.51 -8.26 -0.04
CA GLU A 455 22.82 -7.26 -1.08
C GLU A 455 21.87 -6.05 -1.14
N ASN A 456 21.87 -5.22 -0.09
CA ASN A 456 22.01 -3.76 -0.16
C ASN A 456 21.83 -3.16 1.25
N PRO A 457 22.83 -2.46 1.82
CA PRO A 457 22.59 -1.64 3.00
C PRO A 457 21.60 -0.52 2.63
N PRO A 458 20.63 -0.16 3.50
CA PRO A 458 19.85 1.04 3.28
C PRO A 458 20.79 2.24 3.22
N ALA A 459 20.69 3.03 2.15
CA ALA A 459 21.43 4.27 1.99
C ALA A 459 21.13 5.16 3.20
N ARG A 460 22.09 5.27 4.12
CA ARG A 460 22.08 6.33 5.13
C ARG A 460 22.31 7.63 4.38
N GLU A 461 21.27 8.46 4.35
CA GLU A 461 21.39 9.87 3.99
C GLU A 461 22.50 10.50 4.83
N ARG A 462 23.49 11.09 4.15
CA ARG A 462 24.50 11.95 4.77
C ARG A 462 23.80 13.20 5.29
N GLY A 463 23.42 13.18 6.56
CA GLY A 463 23.18 14.38 7.34
C GLY A 463 24.48 14.77 8.03
N ASP A 464 25.09 15.88 7.61
CA ASP A 464 26.20 16.51 8.31
C ASP A 464 25.74 16.96 9.70
N SER A 465 26.39 16.44 10.74
CA SER A 465 26.44 17.10 12.05
C SER A 465 27.73 16.69 12.75
N SER A 466 28.66 17.64 12.82
CA SER A 466 29.84 17.61 13.66
C SER A 466 29.44 17.66 15.14
N ALA A 467 29.88 16.68 15.94
CA ALA A 467 30.39 16.90 17.30
C ALA A 467 30.82 15.59 17.99
N GLN A 468 32.08 15.63 18.42
CA GLN A 468 32.63 15.03 19.65
C GLN A 468 32.85 13.51 19.72
N SER A 469 34.12 13.20 19.47
CA SER A 469 34.87 12.05 19.95
C SER A 469 34.72 11.82 21.46
N SER A 470 34.25 10.63 21.83
CA SER A 470 34.61 9.99 23.09
C SER A 470 35.17 8.61 22.80
N SER A 471 36.47 8.46 23.00
CA SER A 471 37.23 7.22 22.90
C SER A 471 36.69 6.15 23.85
N SER A 472 36.26 5.00 23.32
CA SER A 472 36.12 3.77 24.10
C SER A 472 36.74 2.59 23.33
N LYS A 473 38.00 2.34 23.68
CA LYS A 473 38.67 1.05 23.88
C LYS A 473 38.25 -0.14 23.00
N ASP A 474 39.23 -0.66 22.29
CA ASP A 474 39.31 -1.97 21.62
C ASP A 474 38.37 -3.06 22.16
N ALA A 475 37.24 -3.28 21.46
CA ALA A 475 36.44 -4.47 21.65
C ALA A 475 37.06 -5.63 20.85
N LYS A 476 37.60 -6.64 21.55
CA LYS A 476 37.87 -7.96 20.95
C LYS A 476 36.60 -8.43 20.22
N PRO A 477 36.67 -8.94 18.99
CA PRO A 477 35.47 -9.38 18.29
C PRO A 477 34.94 -10.66 18.95
N GLY A 478 33.88 -10.52 19.76
CA GLY A 478 33.19 -11.61 20.45
C GLY A 478 32.48 -12.59 19.52
N LEU A 479 31.69 -13.51 20.10
CA LEU A 479 30.98 -14.55 19.35
C LEU A 479 29.94 -14.03 18.34
N SER A 480 29.57 -12.75 18.41
CA SER A 480 28.72 -12.04 17.44
C SER A 480 29.28 -12.07 16.00
N ARG A 481 30.59 -12.29 15.81
CA ARG A 481 31.18 -12.50 14.48
C ARG A 481 30.75 -13.78 13.78
N PHE A 482 30.15 -14.73 14.51
CA PHE A 482 29.71 -16.03 14.00
C PHE A 482 28.20 -16.12 13.80
N VAL A 483 27.40 -15.15 14.27
CA VAL A 483 25.92 -15.21 14.21
C VAL A 483 25.36 -13.92 13.67
N ASP A 484 24.48 -14.01 12.69
CA ASP A 484 23.76 -12.86 12.14
C ASP A 484 22.57 -12.50 13.00
N LEU A 485 22.65 -11.32 13.60
CA LEU A 485 21.67 -10.77 14.53
C LEU A 485 20.64 -9.87 13.81
N SER A 486 20.61 -9.92 12.47
CA SER A 486 19.65 -9.18 11.66
C SER A 486 18.21 -9.60 12.00
N GLU A 487 17.33 -8.62 12.20
CA GLU A 487 15.93 -8.87 12.48
C GLU A 487 15.17 -9.16 11.20
N MET A 488 14.59 -10.35 11.11
CA MET A 488 13.72 -10.72 9.99
C MET A 488 12.28 -10.53 10.44
N SER A 489 11.68 -9.40 10.11
CA SER A 489 10.27 -9.13 10.41
C SER A 489 9.60 -8.40 9.26
N LYS A 490 8.31 -8.66 9.07
CA LYS A 490 7.45 -7.85 8.20
C LYS A 490 6.21 -7.39 8.92
N GLY A 491 5.79 -6.18 8.59
CA GLY A 491 4.65 -5.55 9.26
C GLY A 491 3.89 -4.59 8.34
N PRO A 492 3.07 -3.70 8.92
CA PRO A 492 2.29 -2.72 8.20
C PRO A 492 3.13 -1.81 7.29
N GLN A 493 4.38 -1.53 7.66
CA GLN A 493 5.31 -0.77 6.83
C GLN A 493 5.73 -1.50 5.53
N ASP A 494 5.49 -2.81 5.43
CA ASP A 494 5.80 -3.66 4.27
C ASP A 494 4.50 -4.00 3.52
N PRO A 495 4.17 -3.34 2.39
CA PRO A 495 2.95 -3.64 1.65
C PRO A 495 2.85 -5.13 1.26
N PRO A 496 1.67 -5.79 1.43
CA PRO A 496 0.36 -5.25 1.79
C PRO A 496 0.05 -5.23 3.31
N GLY A 497 1.05 -5.33 4.18
CA GLY A 497 0.96 -5.01 5.60
C GLY A 497 0.48 -6.12 6.55
N HIS A 498 0.05 -7.27 6.03
CA HIS A 498 -0.57 -8.37 6.79
C HIS A 498 0.20 -9.70 6.62
N TRP A 499 1.51 -9.64 6.82
CA TRP A 499 2.40 -10.78 6.64
C TRP A 499 2.38 -11.73 7.84
N VAL A 500 2.34 -13.04 7.56
CA VAL A 500 2.52 -14.08 8.56
C VAL A 500 3.67 -15.01 8.18
N VAL A 501 4.36 -15.54 9.18
CA VAL A 501 5.46 -16.50 8.98
C VAL A 501 4.88 -17.90 8.74
N THR A 502 5.29 -18.52 7.64
CA THR A 502 4.88 -19.89 7.25
C THR A 502 6.05 -20.84 7.04
N GLY A 503 7.27 -20.37 7.31
CA GLY A 503 8.46 -21.19 7.31
C GLY A 503 9.71 -20.39 7.61
N ALA A 504 10.79 -21.08 7.89
CA ALA A 504 12.11 -20.48 8.08
C ALA A 504 13.20 -21.53 7.84
N LYS A 505 14.42 -21.06 7.66
CA LYS A 505 15.60 -21.92 7.58
C LYS A 505 16.83 -21.22 8.14
N LEU A 506 17.75 -22.02 8.68
CA LEU A 506 19.09 -21.54 8.97
C LEU A 506 19.94 -21.59 7.69
N GLY A 507 21.01 -20.82 7.66
CA GLY A 507 21.97 -20.81 6.55
C GLY A 507 23.36 -20.43 7.03
N VAL A 508 24.35 -20.64 6.18
CA VAL A 508 25.72 -20.16 6.41
C VAL A 508 26.08 -19.16 5.31
N ASP A 509 26.52 -17.96 5.69
CA ASP A 509 26.96 -16.96 4.71
C ASP A 509 28.37 -17.28 4.14
N LYS A 510 28.80 -16.52 3.12
CA LYS A 510 30.14 -16.69 2.52
C LYS A 510 31.29 -16.50 3.51
N LYS A 511 31.05 -15.80 4.62
CA LYS A 511 32.02 -15.58 5.69
C LYS A 511 31.94 -16.68 6.75
N GLY A 512 31.05 -17.67 6.65
CA GLY A 512 30.86 -18.71 7.65
C GLY A 512 30.10 -18.25 8.89
N LYS A 513 29.21 -17.25 8.76
CA LYS A 513 28.30 -16.74 9.79
C LYS A 513 26.96 -17.49 9.72
N ILE A 514 26.40 -17.85 10.86
CA ILE A 514 25.06 -18.46 10.97
C ILE A 514 24.02 -17.37 10.65
N THR A 515 23.13 -17.64 9.71
CA THR A 515 22.09 -16.71 9.25
C THR A 515 20.71 -17.35 9.39
N LEU A 516 19.68 -16.51 9.48
CA LEU A 516 18.28 -16.92 9.51
C LEU A 516 17.56 -16.34 8.29
N ARG A 517 16.76 -17.16 7.61
CA ARG A 517 15.86 -16.73 6.54
C ARG A 517 14.44 -17.12 6.87
N VAL A 518 13.50 -16.22 6.61
CA VAL A 518 12.08 -16.39 6.94
C VAL A 518 11.27 -16.40 5.65
N LYS A 519 10.27 -17.29 5.60
CA LYS A 519 9.25 -17.35 4.56
C LYS A 519 8.00 -16.65 5.07
N TYR A 520 7.58 -15.61 4.36
CA TYR A 520 6.37 -14.87 4.64
C TYR A 520 5.27 -15.28 3.68
N SER A 521 4.02 -15.24 4.15
CA SER A 521 2.85 -15.50 3.31
C SER A 521 1.73 -14.51 3.60
N LEU A 522 0.90 -14.30 2.59
CA LEU A 522 -0.40 -13.65 2.71
C LEU A 522 -1.45 -14.74 2.75
N LEU A 523 -2.37 -14.62 3.70
CA LEU A 523 -3.54 -15.49 3.78
C LEU A 523 -4.70 -14.86 3.01
N ASN A 524 -5.51 -15.72 2.40
CA ASN A 524 -6.87 -15.40 2.03
C ASN A 524 -7.78 -15.94 3.15
N PHE A 525 -8.66 -15.10 3.69
CA PHE A 525 -9.51 -15.43 4.84
C PHE A 525 -10.90 -15.87 4.40
#